data_AF-A0A7Y3FRC2-F1
#
_entry.id   AF-A0A7Y3FRC2-F1
#
_cell.length_a   1.000
_cell.length_b   1.000
_cell.length_c   1.000
_cell.angle_alpha   90.00
_cell.angle_beta   90.00
_cell.angle_gamma   90.00
#
_symmetry.space_group_name_H-M   'P 1'
#
loop_
_entity.id
_entity.type
_entity.pdbx_description
1 polymer ?
#
loop_
_entity_poly.entity_id
_entity_poly.type
_entity_poly.pdbx_seq_one_letter_code
_entity_poly.pdbx_strand_id
1 'polypeptide(L)'
;MMRTSEHVLMRIGLVAFAASGLAWSWSQERGSLERANRLARAGEVQEAAQLYEERALETPSDTELRYNLGTTLIALDSTDAEVELARATVAGPSDVRGRAQYNIGLVRLRRALDVADPDSVRTDAAAAIEANRLALRLRPGDPDAKWNLAMAVRLLDSIDAFERRSGRELTDGAVEADVVTRSVNVPDPEEDERAEDPPAEGEEETAALATEEGPLSPEEAEEILGISHLDPTEMLKKLLAIEGRGRSLFGRGTTPRRW
;
A
#
# COMPACT_ATOMS: atom_id res chain seq x y z
N MET A 1 1.43 -58.39 38.17
CA MET A 1 2.38 -57.47 37.50
C MET A 1 1.99 -57.06 36.07
N MET A 2 0.91 -57.60 35.47
CA MET A 2 0.50 -57.27 34.09
C MET A 2 -0.41 -56.03 33.95
N ARG A 3 -1.08 -55.58 35.03
CA ARG A 3 -2.07 -54.50 34.97
C ARG A 3 -1.46 -53.11 34.79
N THR A 4 -0.21 -52.91 35.23
CA THR A 4 0.51 -51.64 35.11
C THR A 4 1.05 -51.41 33.69
N SER A 5 1.28 -52.49 32.94
CA SER A 5 1.80 -52.48 31.56
C SER A 5 0.77 -51.96 30.55
N GLU A 6 -0.51 -52.34 30.73
CA GLU A 6 -1.61 -51.92 29.85
C GLU A 6 -1.87 -50.42 29.92
N HIS A 7 -1.80 -49.82 31.11
CA HIS A 7 -1.99 -48.39 31.29
C HIS A 7 -0.85 -47.54 30.69
N VAL A 8 0.38 -48.08 30.65
CA VAL A 8 1.52 -47.39 30.03
C VAL A 8 1.41 -47.43 28.50
N LEU A 9 1.05 -48.57 27.92
CA LEU A 9 0.83 -48.69 26.47
C LEU A 9 -0.34 -47.83 25.99
N MET A 10 -1.43 -47.78 26.76
CA MET A 10 -2.59 -46.93 26.46
C MET A 10 -2.25 -45.42 26.52
N ARG A 11 -1.40 -45.00 27.46
CA ARG A 11 -0.94 -43.60 27.56
C ARG A 11 0.01 -43.22 26.42
N ILE A 12 0.91 -44.11 26.02
CA ILE A 12 1.81 -43.89 24.87
C ILE A 12 1.01 -43.77 23.57
N GLY A 13 0.00 -44.63 23.37
CA GLY A 13 -0.89 -44.55 22.21
C GLY A 13 -1.69 -43.25 22.15
N LEU A 14 -2.17 -42.74 23.30
CA LEU A 14 -2.91 -41.48 23.37
C LEU A 14 -2.03 -40.26 23.05
N VAL A 15 -0.78 -40.25 23.53
CA VAL A 15 0.20 -39.19 23.23
C VAL A 15 0.59 -39.22 21.75
N ALA A 16 0.80 -40.40 21.16
CA ALA A 16 1.12 -40.53 19.74
C ALA A 16 -0.04 -40.08 18.83
N PHE A 17 -1.29 -40.38 19.19
CA PHE A 17 -2.47 -39.91 18.46
C PHE A 17 -2.64 -38.39 18.55
N ALA A 18 -2.45 -37.81 19.73
CA ALA A 18 -2.48 -36.35 19.91
C ALA A 18 -1.35 -35.64 19.14
N ALA A 19 -0.14 -36.17 19.15
CA ALA A 19 0.99 -35.64 18.38
C ALA A 19 0.76 -35.74 16.86
N SER A 20 0.12 -36.81 16.40
CA SER A 20 -0.25 -37.00 14.98
C SER A 20 -1.34 -36.02 14.55
N GLY A 21 -2.32 -35.73 15.41
CA GLY A 21 -3.35 -34.72 15.15
C GLY A 21 -2.77 -33.29 15.10
N LEU A 22 -1.81 -32.98 15.98
CA LEU A 22 -1.08 -31.71 15.95
C LEU A 22 -0.22 -31.58 14.69
N ALA A 23 0.46 -32.65 14.27
CA ALA A 23 1.24 -32.67 13.04
C ALA A 23 0.37 -32.53 11.78
N TRP A 24 -0.83 -33.13 11.78
CA TRP A 24 -1.80 -33.01 10.69
C TRP A 24 -2.42 -31.59 10.62
N SER A 25 -2.75 -31.00 11.78
CA SER A 25 -3.18 -29.59 11.88
C SER A 25 -2.10 -28.64 11.38
N TRP A 26 -0.86 -28.80 11.85
CA TRP A 26 0.29 -27.99 11.43
C TRP A 26 0.61 -28.12 9.94
N SER A 27 0.40 -29.29 9.34
CA SER A 27 0.59 -29.53 7.90
C SER A 27 -0.50 -28.86 7.04
N GLN A 28 -1.74 -28.82 7.51
CA GLN A 28 -2.83 -28.08 6.87
C GLN A 28 -2.63 -26.54 7.02
N GLU A 29 -2.23 -26.07 8.20
CA GLU A 29 -1.98 -24.64 8.51
C GLU A 29 -0.79 -24.02 7.75
N ARG A 30 0.24 -24.80 7.40
CA ARG A 30 1.41 -24.31 6.65
C ARG A 30 1.18 -24.24 5.15
N GLY A 31 0.48 -25.23 4.59
CA GLY A 31 0.17 -25.26 3.16
C GLY A 31 -0.73 -24.10 2.71
N SER A 32 -1.49 -23.48 3.62
CA SER A 32 -2.40 -22.37 3.31
C SER A 32 -1.70 -21.02 3.17
N LEU A 33 -0.66 -20.72 3.95
CA LEU A 33 0.09 -19.45 3.82
C LEU A 33 0.93 -19.42 2.55
N GLU A 34 1.67 -20.50 2.28
CA GLU A 34 2.44 -20.63 1.03
C GLU A 34 1.51 -20.57 -0.19
N ARG A 35 0.35 -21.21 -0.10
CA ARG A 35 -0.68 -21.14 -1.15
C ARG A 35 -1.18 -19.70 -1.33
N ALA A 36 -1.45 -18.98 -0.25
CA ALA A 36 -1.88 -17.59 -0.33
C ALA A 36 -0.79 -16.70 -0.97
N ASN A 37 0.48 -16.89 -0.61
CA ASN A 37 1.61 -16.20 -1.23
C ASN A 37 1.73 -16.52 -2.73
N ARG A 38 1.57 -17.79 -3.13
CA ARG A 38 1.58 -18.18 -4.56
C ARG A 38 0.42 -17.57 -5.33
N LEU A 39 -0.79 -17.56 -4.75
CA LEU A 39 -1.96 -16.93 -5.37
C LEU A 39 -1.76 -15.43 -5.53
N ALA A 40 -1.21 -14.76 -4.49
CA ALA A 40 -0.92 -13.34 -4.55
C ALA A 40 0.06 -13.03 -5.70
N ARG A 41 1.16 -13.78 -5.80
CA ARG A 41 2.15 -13.66 -6.90
C ARG A 41 1.56 -13.96 -8.27
N ALA A 42 0.61 -14.89 -8.35
CA ALA A 42 -0.09 -15.23 -9.59
C ALA A 42 -1.13 -14.16 -10.00
N GLY A 43 -1.31 -13.10 -9.19
CA GLY A 43 -2.34 -12.08 -9.42
C GLY A 43 -3.75 -12.51 -9.02
N GLU A 44 -3.91 -13.71 -8.45
CA GLU A 44 -5.18 -14.23 -7.91
C GLU A 44 -5.47 -13.61 -6.52
N VAL A 45 -5.47 -12.27 -6.48
CA VAL A 45 -5.49 -11.45 -5.26
C VAL A 45 -6.75 -11.65 -4.42
N GLN A 46 -7.89 -11.98 -5.05
CA GLN A 46 -9.14 -12.24 -4.33
C GLN A 46 -9.05 -13.54 -3.51
N GLU A 47 -8.53 -14.62 -4.11
CA GLU A 47 -8.37 -15.90 -3.44
C GLU A 47 -7.26 -15.83 -2.38
N ALA A 48 -6.18 -15.12 -2.68
CA ALA A 48 -5.10 -14.87 -1.72
C ALA A 48 -5.62 -14.15 -0.47
N ALA A 49 -6.41 -13.08 -0.64
CA ALA A 49 -6.98 -12.33 0.49
C ALA A 49 -7.85 -13.21 1.39
N GLN A 50 -8.72 -14.05 0.81
CA GLN A 50 -9.57 -14.97 1.58
C GLN A 50 -8.75 -15.92 2.44
N LEU A 51 -7.71 -16.54 1.86
CA LEU A 51 -6.84 -17.45 2.61
C LEU A 51 -6.04 -16.71 3.71
N TYR A 52 -5.54 -15.51 3.41
CA TYR A 52 -4.87 -14.70 4.41
C TYR A 52 -5.82 -14.29 5.56
N GLU A 53 -7.07 -13.94 5.28
CA GLU A 53 -8.09 -13.61 6.29
C GLU A 53 -8.39 -14.80 7.20
N GLU A 54 -8.65 -15.98 6.63
CA GLU A 54 -8.85 -17.22 7.39
C GLU A 54 -7.68 -17.49 8.34
N ARG A 55 -6.46 -17.35 7.82
CA ARG A 55 -5.24 -17.54 8.62
C ARG A 55 -5.06 -16.47 9.68
N ALA A 56 -5.46 -15.23 9.41
CA ALA A 56 -5.33 -14.14 10.36
C ALA A 56 -6.30 -14.27 11.56
N LEU A 57 -7.34 -15.11 11.45
CA LEU A 57 -8.20 -15.51 12.57
C LEU A 57 -7.50 -16.49 13.51
N GLU A 58 -6.72 -17.42 12.95
CA GLU A 58 -5.99 -18.46 13.69
C GLU A 58 -4.71 -17.93 14.34
N THR A 59 -4.01 -17.02 13.66
CA THR A 59 -2.76 -16.41 14.11
C THR A 59 -2.85 -14.89 14.19
N PRO A 60 -3.62 -14.30 15.12
CA PRO A 60 -3.93 -12.87 15.09
C PRO A 60 -2.74 -11.94 15.28
N SER A 61 -1.67 -12.43 15.92
CA SER A 61 -0.44 -11.70 16.22
C SER A 61 0.64 -11.82 15.14
N ASP A 62 0.41 -12.61 14.09
CA ASP A 62 1.38 -12.79 13.00
C ASP A 62 1.44 -11.52 12.15
N THR A 63 2.49 -10.72 12.35
CA THR A 63 2.64 -9.44 11.65
C THR A 63 3.02 -9.56 10.19
N GLU A 64 3.67 -10.66 9.79
CA GLU A 64 4.04 -10.90 8.39
C GLU A 64 2.79 -11.24 7.58
N LEU A 65 1.94 -12.11 8.13
CA LEU A 65 0.62 -12.39 7.57
C LEU A 65 -0.24 -11.12 7.46
N ARG A 66 -0.25 -10.28 8.50
CA ARG A 66 -0.97 -8.99 8.48
C ARG A 66 -0.47 -8.05 7.39
N TYR A 67 0.84 -8.03 7.16
CA TYR A 67 1.44 -7.25 6.07
C TYR A 67 1.04 -7.79 4.70
N ASN A 68 1.09 -9.10 4.48
CA ASN A 68 0.69 -9.72 3.21
C ASN A 68 -0.80 -9.51 2.92
N LEU A 69 -1.65 -9.72 3.93
CA LEU A 69 -3.08 -9.45 3.85
C LEU A 69 -3.35 -7.98 3.51
N GLY A 70 -2.73 -7.07 4.27
CA GLY A 70 -2.87 -5.63 4.03
C GLY A 70 -2.47 -5.23 2.62
N THR A 71 -1.35 -5.75 2.11
CA THR A 71 -0.87 -5.50 0.74
C THR A 71 -1.86 -5.99 -0.31
N THR A 72 -2.37 -7.22 -0.14
CA THR A 72 -3.36 -7.81 -1.05
C THR A 72 -4.67 -7.02 -1.03
N LEU A 73 -5.10 -6.56 0.14
CA LEU A 73 -6.30 -5.73 0.28
C LEU A 73 -6.17 -4.36 -0.40
N ILE A 74 -4.94 -3.81 -0.55
CA ILE A 74 -4.74 -2.57 -1.34
C ILE A 74 -5.05 -2.83 -2.81
N ALA A 75 -4.58 -3.96 -3.37
CA ALA A 75 -4.83 -4.35 -4.75
C ALA A 75 -6.33 -4.56 -5.02
N LEU A 76 -7.09 -4.96 -3.99
CA LEU A 76 -8.55 -5.09 -4.01
C LEU A 76 -9.30 -3.78 -3.73
N ASP A 77 -8.59 -2.66 -3.53
CA ASP A 77 -9.16 -1.37 -3.11
C ASP A 77 -10.04 -1.47 -1.84
N SER A 78 -9.71 -2.41 -0.95
CA SER A 78 -10.44 -2.62 0.30
C SER A 78 -10.04 -1.57 1.35
N THR A 79 -11.04 -1.06 2.07
CA THR A 79 -10.85 -0.11 3.17
C THR A 79 -10.15 -0.72 4.37
N ASP A 80 -10.13 -2.05 4.49
CA ASP A 80 -9.54 -2.76 5.62
C ASP A 80 -8.01 -2.92 5.50
N ALA A 81 -7.45 -2.65 4.31
CA ALA A 81 -6.01 -2.74 4.06
C ALA A 81 -5.18 -2.01 5.11
N GLU A 82 -5.57 -0.77 5.45
CA GLU A 82 -4.84 0.06 6.39
C GLU A 82 -4.89 -0.48 7.82
N VAL A 83 -6.00 -1.12 8.21
CA VAL A 83 -6.16 -1.76 9.53
C VAL A 83 -5.19 -2.92 9.68
N GLU A 84 -5.09 -3.75 8.64
CA GLU A 84 -4.19 -4.91 8.64
C GLU A 84 -2.72 -4.48 8.62
N LEU A 85 -2.37 -3.48 7.81
CA LEU A 85 -1.02 -2.92 7.82
C LEU A 85 -0.68 -2.27 9.16
N ALA A 86 -1.61 -1.55 9.79
CA ALA A 86 -1.39 -0.96 11.11
C ALA A 86 -1.05 -2.05 12.15
N ARG A 87 -1.74 -3.20 12.11
CA ARG A 87 -1.41 -4.36 12.97
C ARG A 87 0.01 -4.89 12.71
N ALA A 88 0.45 -4.94 11.46
CA ALA A 88 1.82 -5.34 11.12
C ALA A 88 2.89 -4.38 11.70
N THR A 89 2.56 -3.10 11.91
CA THR A 89 3.51 -2.10 12.44
C THR A 89 3.78 -2.19 13.94
N VAL A 90 2.88 -2.83 14.72
CA VAL A 90 2.91 -2.81 16.19
C VAL A 90 4.01 -3.68 16.77
N ALA A 91 4.14 -4.92 16.28
CA ALA A 91 4.99 -5.94 16.90
C ALA A 91 5.93 -6.65 15.92
N GLY A 92 5.93 -6.25 14.63
CA GLY A 92 6.70 -6.96 13.61
C GLY A 92 8.20 -6.71 13.66
N PRO A 93 8.99 -7.51 12.95
CA PRO A 93 10.40 -7.21 12.66
C PRO A 93 10.55 -5.82 12.04
N SER A 94 11.71 -5.17 12.22
CA SER A 94 11.94 -3.81 11.70
C SER A 94 11.70 -3.67 10.20
N ASP A 95 12.03 -4.70 9.43
CA ASP A 95 11.82 -4.73 7.98
C ASP A 95 10.33 -4.76 7.62
N VAL A 96 9.56 -5.70 8.20
CA VAL A 96 8.09 -5.81 8.03
C VAL A 96 7.40 -4.51 8.43
N ARG A 97 7.80 -3.93 9.56
CA ARG A 97 7.28 -2.63 10.02
C ARG A 97 7.59 -1.52 9.03
N GLY A 98 8.79 -1.51 8.44
CA GLY A 98 9.18 -0.53 7.42
C GLY A 98 8.33 -0.63 6.16
N ARG A 99 8.12 -1.86 5.66
CA ARG A 99 7.28 -2.15 4.49
C ARG A 99 5.80 -1.81 4.73
N ALA A 100 5.27 -2.17 5.90
CA ALA A 100 3.89 -1.85 6.26
C ALA A 100 3.67 -0.33 6.38
N GLN A 101 4.61 0.41 6.97
CA GLN A 101 4.55 1.88 7.02
C GLN A 101 4.61 2.51 5.62
N TYR A 102 5.42 1.96 4.72
CA TYR A 102 5.45 2.39 3.32
C TYR A 102 4.08 2.19 2.64
N ASN A 103 3.49 0.99 2.76
CA ASN A 103 2.18 0.70 2.17
C ASN A 103 1.05 1.57 2.76
N ILE A 104 1.07 1.86 4.07
CA ILE A 104 0.15 2.83 4.69
C ILE A 104 0.33 4.22 4.05
N GLY A 105 1.58 4.65 3.85
CA GLY A 105 1.92 5.91 3.20
C GLY A 105 1.37 6.01 1.78
N LEU A 106 1.52 4.94 0.99
CA LEU A 106 0.99 4.84 -0.37
C LEU A 106 -0.54 4.95 -0.40
N VAL A 107 -1.25 4.18 0.44
CA VAL A 107 -2.72 4.19 0.51
C VAL A 107 -3.26 5.56 0.92
N ARG A 108 -2.63 6.19 1.92
CA ARG A 108 -3.01 7.53 2.37
C ARG A 108 -2.78 8.56 1.28
N LEU A 109 -1.68 8.47 0.55
CA LEU A 109 -1.42 9.38 -0.57
C LEU A 109 -2.44 9.19 -1.70
N ARG A 110 -2.78 7.94 -2.07
CA ARG A 110 -3.85 7.64 -3.04
C ARG A 110 -5.17 8.27 -2.62
N ARG A 111 -5.58 8.06 -1.37
CA ARG A 111 -6.81 8.64 -0.80
C ARG A 111 -6.81 10.17 -0.88
N ALA A 112 -5.69 10.82 -0.56
CA ALA A 112 -5.54 12.27 -0.69
C ALA A 112 -5.72 12.75 -2.14
N LEU A 113 -5.27 11.97 -3.13
CA LEU A 113 -5.45 12.28 -4.55
C LEU A 113 -6.88 12.04 -5.03
N ASP A 114 -7.64 11.15 -4.41
CA ASP A 114 -9.02 10.84 -4.81
C ASP A 114 -10.06 11.80 -4.21
N VAL A 115 -9.90 12.24 -2.95
CA VAL A 115 -10.94 13.01 -2.25
C VAL A 115 -10.99 14.50 -2.65
N ALA A 116 -12.17 15.06 -2.93
CA ALA A 116 -12.27 16.45 -3.38
C ALA A 116 -12.09 17.51 -2.27
N ASP A 117 -12.43 17.14 -1.04
CA ASP A 117 -12.46 18.03 0.13
C ASP A 117 -11.05 18.39 0.63
N PRO A 118 -10.65 19.68 0.67
CA PRO A 118 -9.31 20.12 1.06
C PRO A 118 -8.86 19.63 2.45
N ASP A 119 -9.77 19.60 3.43
CA ASP A 119 -9.44 19.14 4.80
C ASP A 119 -9.14 17.64 4.84
N SER A 120 -9.90 16.85 4.07
CA SER A 120 -9.62 15.42 3.87
C SER A 120 -8.28 15.23 3.14
N VAL A 121 -8.01 16.00 2.07
CA VAL A 121 -6.71 15.96 1.37
C VAL A 121 -5.56 16.25 2.34
N ARG A 122 -5.69 17.28 3.18
CA ARG A 122 -4.70 17.66 4.20
C ARG A 122 -4.46 16.53 5.19
N THR A 123 -5.54 15.96 5.70
CA THR A 123 -5.49 14.88 6.70
C THR A 123 -4.75 13.66 6.15
N ASP A 124 -5.12 13.21 4.95
CA ASP A 124 -4.50 12.04 4.32
C ASP A 124 -3.08 12.31 3.84
N ALA A 125 -2.79 13.50 3.29
CA ALA A 125 -1.43 13.88 2.91
C ALA A 125 -0.50 13.95 4.14
N ALA A 126 -0.96 14.52 5.26
CA ALA A 126 -0.18 14.56 6.49
C ALA A 126 0.07 13.16 7.06
N ALA A 127 -0.93 12.28 7.03
CA ALA A 127 -0.78 10.88 7.43
C ALA A 127 0.22 10.14 6.52
N ALA A 128 0.18 10.38 5.20
CA ALA A 128 1.12 9.81 4.24
C ALA A 128 2.57 10.28 4.50
N ILE A 129 2.77 11.54 4.86
CA ILE A 129 4.09 12.09 5.25
C ILE A 129 4.65 11.34 6.46
N GLU A 130 3.86 11.18 7.52
CA GLU A 130 4.33 10.53 8.75
C GLU A 130 4.62 9.04 8.54
N ALA A 131 3.76 8.33 7.81
CA ALA A 131 3.95 6.93 7.47
C ALA A 131 5.23 6.71 6.63
N ASN A 132 5.45 7.50 5.57
CA ASN A 132 6.67 7.40 4.76
C ASN A 132 7.93 7.81 5.53
N ARG A 133 7.86 8.78 6.44
CA ARG A 133 8.98 9.10 7.35
C ARG A 133 9.32 7.92 8.26
N LEU A 134 8.32 7.23 8.81
CA LEU A 134 8.52 6.04 9.62
C LEU A 134 9.11 4.89 8.80
N ALA A 135 8.64 4.69 7.57
CA ALA A 135 9.22 3.73 6.63
C ALA A 135 10.70 4.03 6.39
N LEU A 136 11.07 5.28 6.08
CA LEU A 136 12.45 5.69 5.82
C LEU A 136 13.36 5.65 7.04
N ARG A 137 12.82 5.75 8.27
CA ARG A 137 13.60 5.52 9.49
C ARG A 137 14.04 4.06 9.61
N LEU A 138 13.21 3.13 9.13
CA LEU A 138 13.47 1.69 9.18
C LEU A 138 14.20 1.18 7.92
N ARG A 139 13.93 1.79 6.77
CA ARG A 139 14.52 1.48 5.45
C ARG A 139 15.01 2.77 4.77
N PRO A 140 16.17 3.33 5.15
CA PRO A 140 16.65 4.61 4.61
C PRO A 140 16.98 4.58 3.10
N GLY A 141 17.23 3.38 2.55
CA GLY A 141 17.57 3.16 1.14
C GLY A 141 16.38 3.23 0.19
N ASP A 142 15.16 3.13 0.70
CA ASP A 142 13.93 2.98 -0.09
C ASP A 142 13.65 4.21 -0.99
N PRO A 143 13.77 4.07 -2.33
CA PRO A 143 13.56 5.18 -3.26
C PRO A 143 12.07 5.54 -3.42
N ASP A 144 11.17 4.55 -3.41
CA ASP A 144 9.74 4.76 -3.58
C ASP A 144 9.12 5.43 -2.35
N ALA A 145 9.56 5.09 -1.13
CA ALA A 145 9.16 5.83 0.07
C ALA A 145 9.64 7.29 0.06
N LYS A 146 10.83 7.59 -0.52
CA LYS A 146 11.30 8.97 -0.71
C LYS A 146 10.43 9.71 -1.69
N TRP A 147 10.07 9.07 -2.80
CA TRP A 147 9.18 9.63 -3.80
C TRP A 147 7.81 9.95 -3.19
N ASN A 148 7.18 8.96 -2.55
CA ASN A 148 5.87 9.11 -1.92
C ASN A 148 5.88 10.20 -0.83
N LEU A 149 6.95 10.29 -0.03
CA LEU A 149 7.14 11.39 0.92
C LEU A 149 7.19 12.76 0.20
N ALA A 150 8.02 12.89 -0.83
CA ALA A 150 8.17 14.14 -1.58
C ALA A 150 6.83 14.56 -2.22
N MET A 151 6.08 13.59 -2.74
CA MET A 151 4.76 13.83 -3.32
C MET A 151 3.75 14.28 -2.27
N ALA A 152 3.67 13.61 -1.12
CA ALA A 152 2.77 14.00 -0.05
C ALA A 152 3.05 15.41 0.49
N VAL A 153 4.33 15.77 0.66
CA VAL A 153 4.75 17.13 1.05
C VAL A 153 4.31 18.15 -0.01
N ARG A 154 4.59 17.88 -1.29
CA ARG A 154 4.25 18.79 -2.38
C ARG A 154 2.74 19.01 -2.51
N LEU A 155 1.94 17.95 -2.32
CA LEU A 155 0.49 18.04 -2.33
C LEU A 155 0.00 18.95 -1.20
N LEU A 156 0.47 18.74 0.02
CA LEU A 156 0.11 19.54 1.19
C LEU A 156 0.47 21.03 1.00
N ASP A 157 1.69 21.31 0.56
CA ASP A 157 2.16 22.67 0.28
C ASP A 157 1.30 23.38 -0.78
N SER A 158 0.85 22.62 -1.79
CA SER A 158 0.04 23.14 -2.89
C SER A 158 -1.38 23.47 -2.46
N ILE A 159 -2.00 22.63 -1.61
CA ILE A 159 -3.31 22.89 -0.99
C ILE A 159 -3.22 24.16 -0.12
N ASP A 160 -2.21 24.25 0.73
CA ASP A 160 -2.00 25.42 1.59
C ASP A 160 -1.80 26.70 0.78
N ALA A 161 -1.06 26.60 -0.34
CA ALA A 161 -0.85 27.73 -1.22
C ALA A 161 -2.13 28.16 -1.93
N PHE A 162 -2.97 27.20 -2.35
CA PHE A 162 -4.26 27.49 -2.96
C PHE A 162 -5.19 28.22 -1.97
N GLU A 163 -5.36 27.72 -0.74
CA GLU A 163 -6.22 28.36 0.26
C GLU A 163 -5.73 29.77 0.62
N ARG A 164 -4.42 29.95 0.77
CA ARG A 164 -3.83 31.28 1.01
C ARG A 164 -4.07 32.27 -0.13
N ARG A 165 -4.20 31.81 -1.38
CA ARG A 165 -4.56 32.65 -2.52
C ARG A 165 -6.05 32.92 -2.56
N SER A 166 -6.90 31.89 -2.43
CA SER A 166 -8.35 32.04 -2.41
C SER A 166 -8.83 32.93 -1.26
N GLY A 167 -8.22 32.79 -0.08
CA GLY A 167 -8.48 33.66 1.07
C GLY A 167 -8.01 35.11 0.85
N ARG A 168 -6.90 35.31 0.14
CA ARG A 168 -6.43 36.65 -0.26
C ARG A 168 -7.32 37.28 -1.33
N GLU A 169 -7.75 36.52 -2.33
CA GLU A 169 -8.65 37.00 -3.41
C GLU A 169 -10.04 37.38 -2.86
N LEU A 170 -10.52 36.68 -1.82
CA LEU A 170 -11.74 37.07 -1.09
C LEU A 170 -11.56 38.36 -0.26
N THR A 171 -10.35 38.66 0.22
CA THR A 171 -10.06 39.89 0.98
C THR A 171 -9.64 41.07 0.09
N ASP A 172 -8.99 40.80 -1.04
CA ASP A 172 -8.47 41.75 -2.04
C ASP A 172 -9.34 41.79 -3.30
N GLY A 173 -10.66 41.63 -3.17
CA GLY A 173 -11.64 41.97 -4.21
C GLY A 173 -11.59 43.44 -4.70
N ALA A 174 -10.57 44.20 -4.28
CA ALA A 174 -9.99 45.29 -5.04
C ALA A 174 -8.48 45.06 -5.19
N VAL A 175 -8.04 44.41 -6.27
CA VAL A 175 -7.13 44.93 -7.31
C VAL A 175 -6.68 43.76 -8.20
N GLU A 176 -6.70 44.00 -9.51
CA GLU A 176 -6.53 43.05 -10.59
C GLU A 176 -5.22 42.24 -10.63
N ALA A 177 -5.37 41.09 -11.29
CA ALA A 177 -4.43 40.30 -12.07
C ALA A 177 -2.98 40.80 -12.19
N ASP A 178 -2.04 39.93 -11.80
CA ASP A 178 -0.79 39.79 -12.55
C ASP A 178 -0.49 38.29 -12.75
N VAL A 179 -0.41 37.92 -14.02
CA VAL A 179 -0.05 36.58 -14.50
C VAL A 179 1.46 36.60 -14.70
N VAL A 180 2.19 35.88 -13.85
CA VAL A 180 3.59 35.55 -14.12
C VAL A 180 3.70 34.04 -14.33
N THR A 181 3.62 33.63 -15.59
CA THR A 181 4.10 32.34 -16.06
C THR A 181 5.62 32.33 -16.02
N ARG A 182 6.23 31.61 -15.07
CA ARG A 182 7.66 31.32 -15.08
C ARG A 182 7.86 29.88 -15.52
N SER A 183 8.11 29.74 -16.82
CA SER A 183 8.61 28.53 -17.46
C SER A 183 9.92 28.09 -16.78
N VAL A 184 9.99 26.85 -16.32
CA VAL A 184 11.26 26.20 -15.97
C VAL A 184 11.51 25.12 -17.01
N ASN A 185 12.68 25.24 -17.61
CA ASN A 185 13.24 24.41 -18.67
C ASN A 185 13.34 22.95 -18.22
N VAL A 186 12.78 22.04 -19.02
CA VAL A 186 12.97 20.59 -18.92
C VAL A 186 14.23 20.23 -19.72
N PRO A 187 15.20 19.48 -19.18
CA PRO A 187 16.19 18.81 -20.02
C PRO A 187 15.60 17.51 -20.57
N ASP A 188 15.64 17.34 -21.89
CA ASP A 188 15.38 16.10 -22.62
C ASP A 188 16.53 15.08 -22.39
N PRO A 189 16.31 13.76 -22.63
CA PRO A 189 17.19 12.67 -22.25
C PRO A 189 18.26 12.40 -23.32
N GLU A 190 19.40 11.83 -22.90
CA GLU A 190 20.27 11.08 -23.79
C GLU A 190 20.17 9.59 -23.44
N GLU A 191 19.87 8.81 -24.48
CA GLU A 191 19.78 7.36 -24.54
C GLU A 191 21.17 6.71 -24.37
N ASP A 192 21.22 5.50 -23.80
CA ASP A 192 22.09 4.48 -24.38
C ASP A 192 21.50 3.07 -24.21
N GLU A 193 21.65 2.31 -25.28
CA GLU A 193 20.97 1.08 -25.63
C GLU A 193 21.58 -0.14 -24.93
N ARG A 194 20.75 -1.15 -24.61
CA ARG A 194 21.13 -2.55 -24.76
C ARG A 194 19.89 -3.42 -24.98
N ALA A 195 19.83 -3.99 -26.18
CA ALA A 195 18.94 -5.09 -26.54
C ALA A 195 19.52 -6.42 -26.05
N GLU A 196 18.66 -7.37 -25.69
CA GLU A 196 18.76 -8.79 -26.07
C GLU A 196 17.38 -9.49 -25.87
N ASP A 197 17.10 -10.42 -26.77
CA ASP A 197 15.81 -11.10 -27.07
C ASP A 197 15.52 -12.32 -26.15
N PRO A 198 14.33 -12.98 -26.24
CA PRO A 198 13.68 -13.71 -25.13
C PRO A 198 14.03 -15.21 -25.06
N PRO A 199 13.61 -15.94 -24.01
CA PRO A 199 13.35 -17.38 -24.14
C PRO A 199 11.89 -17.79 -23.96
N ALA A 200 11.51 -18.64 -24.90
CA ALA A 200 10.51 -19.70 -25.00
C ALA A 200 9.58 -20.07 -23.81
N GLU A 201 8.38 -20.46 -24.24
CA GLU A 201 7.42 -21.35 -23.55
C GLU A 201 8.08 -22.61 -22.95
N GLY A 202 7.49 -23.11 -21.86
CA GLY A 202 7.39 -24.55 -21.62
C GLY A 202 8.04 -25.09 -20.34
N GLU A 203 7.15 -25.53 -19.46
CA GLU A 203 7.21 -26.78 -18.67
C GLU A 203 7.84 -26.82 -17.25
N GLU A 204 7.04 -27.49 -16.41
CA GLU A 204 7.34 -28.29 -15.22
C GLU A 204 7.56 -27.60 -13.86
N GLU A 205 6.44 -27.53 -13.12
CA GLU A 205 6.27 -27.97 -11.73
C GLU A 205 7.55 -28.47 -11.03
N THR A 206 8.24 -27.61 -10.27
CA THR A 206 9.29 -28.04 -9.36
C THR A 206 9.15 -27.44 -7.97
N ALA A 207 8.85 -28.34 -7.02
CA ALA A 207 9.13 -28.36 -5.58
C ALA A 207 9.42 -27.02 -4.88
N ALA A 208 8.50 -26.66 -3.97
CA ALA A 208 8.57 -25.56 -3.02
C ALA A 208 9.97 -25.37 -2.41
N LEU A 209 10.58 -24.23 -2.72
CA LEU A 209 11.77 -23.72 -2.05
C LEU A 209 11.35 -22.94 -0.80
N ALA A 210 12.12 -23.07 0.29
CA ALA A 210 11.88 -22.41 1.58
C ALA A 210 11.79 -20.86 1.56
N THR A 211 11.96 -20.24 0.38
CA THR A 211 11.67 -18.83 0.09
C THR A 211 10.17 -18.53 -0.08
N GLU A 212 9.29 -19.52 -0.08
CA GLU A 212 7.83 -19.33 -0.19
C GLU A 212 7.13 -18.97 1.14
N GLU A 213 7.80 -19.13 2.29
CA GLU A 213 7.20 -18.93 3.62
C GLU A 213 7.28 -17.48 4.14
N GLY A 214 8.17 -16.65 3.58
CA GLY A 214 8.41 -15.29 4.08
C GLY A 214 7.30 -14.28 3.76
N PRO A 215 7.34 -13.08 4.37
CA PRO A 215 6.49 -11.98 3.94
C PRO A 215 6.79 -11.63 2.48
N LEU A 216 5.79 -11.11 1.76
CA LEU A 216 5.99 -10.61 0.41
C LEU A 216 7.19 -9.65 0.39
N SER A 217 8.12 -9.88 -0.52
CA SER A 217 9.21 -8.96 -0.83
C SER A 217 8.65 -7.61 -1.27
N PRO A 218 9.41 -6.50 -1.16
CA PRO A 218 8.95 -5.22 -1.67
C PRO A 218 8.64 -5.32 -3.17
N GLU A 219 9.46 -6.05 -3.93
CA GLU A 219 9.29 -6.26 -5.36
C GLU A 219 8.00 -7.04 -5.68
N GLU A 220 7.71 -8.13 -4.95
CA GLU A 220 6.46 -8.88 -5.11
C GLU A 220 5.23 -8.04 -4.71
N ALA A 221 5.35 -7.24 -3.65
CA ALA A 221 4.30 -6.31 -3.25
C ALA A 221 4.04 -5.28 -4.35
N GLU A 222 5.09 -4.71 -4.94
CA GLU A 222 4.98 -3.76 -6.05
C GLU A 222 4.34 -4.38 -7.29
N GLU A 223 4.70 -5.61 -7.63
CA GLU A 223 4.09 -6.38 -8.72
C GLU A 223 2.59 -6.59 -8.49
N ILE A 224 2.19 -6.99 -7.28
CA ILE A 224 0.79 -7.16 -6.89
C ILE A 224 0.02 -5.84 -6.97
N LEU A 225 0.63 -4.75 -6.51
CA LEU A 225 0.01 -3.43 -6.49
C LEU A 225 -0.06 -2.82 -7.89
N GLY A 226 0.81 -3.25 -8.81
CA GLY A 226 1.01 -2.62 -10.12
C GLY A 226 1.55 -1.19 -10.04
N ILE A 227 1.88 -0.72 -8.84
CA ILE A 227 2.40 0.62 -8.54
C ILE A 227 3.40 0.55 -7.40
N SER A 228 4.65 0.96 -7.65
CA SER A 228 5.65 1.21 -6.61
C SER A 228 5.62 2.67 -6.14
N HIS A 229 5.34 3.59 -7.05
CA HIS A 229 5.14 4.99 -6.71
C HIS A 229 3.99 5.58 -7.52
N LEU A 230 3.38 6.64 -6.97
CA LEU A 230 2.31 7.35 -7.65
C LEU A 230 2.85 8.15 -8.84
N ASP A 231 2.20 7.98 -10.00
CA ASP A 231 2.47 8.73 -11.24
C ASP A 231 2.33 10.24 -10.96
N PRO A 232 3.36 11.06 -11.23
CA PRO A 232 3.29 12.51 -11.03
C PRO A 232 2.16 13.19 -11.83
N THR A 233 1.65 12.55 -12.89
CA THR A 233 0.50 13.02 -13.66
C THR A 233 -0.78 13.04 -12.82
N GLU A 234 -0.98 12.10 -11.90
CA GLU A 234 -2.15 12.07 -11.01
C GLU A 234 -2.14 13.26 -10.05
N MET A 235 -0.96 13.63 -9.55
CA MET A 235 -0.80 14.86 -8.79
C MET A 235 -1.15 16.09 -9.62
N LEU A 236 -0.65 16.18 -10.85
CA LEU A 236 -0.94 17.31 -11.72
C LEU A 236 -2.45 17.44 -11.98
N LYS A 237 -3.12 16.33 -12.33
CA LYS A 237 -4.58 16.28 -12.50
C LYS A 237 -5.31 16.77 -11.26
N LYS A 238 -4.88 16.30 -10.07
CA LYS A 238 -5.46 16.71 -8.80
C LYS A 238 -5.33 18.22 -8.57
N LEU A 239 -4.13 18.77 -8.75
CA LEU A 239 -3.87 20.19 -8.57
C LEU A 239 -4.67 21.06 -9.55
N LEU A 240 -4.76 20.65 -10.82
CA LEU A 240 -5.59 21.32 -11.82
C LEU A 240 -7.08 21.27 -11.46
N ALA A 241 -7.58 20.14 -10.95
CA ALA A 241 -8.97 20.01 -10.53
C ALA A 241 -9.31 20.92 -9.34
N ILE A 242 -8.37 21.10 -8.40
CA ILE A 242 -8.51 22.04 -7.28
C ILE A 242 -8.55 23.49 -7.80
N GLU A 243 -7.65 23.85 -8.73
CA GLU A 243 -7.62 25.18 -9.34
C GLU A 243 -8.89 25.49 -10.16
N GLY A 244 -9.36 24.53 -10.96
CA GLY A 244 -10.57 24.67 -11.77
C GLY A 244 -11.85 24.83 -10.95
N ARG A 245 -11.96 24.16 -9.79
CA ARG A 245 -13.08 24.35 -8.85
C ARG A 245 -13.10 25.75 -8.25
N GLY A 246 -11.94 26.32 -7.94
CA GLY A 246 -11.83 27.71 -7.51
C GLY A 246 -12.47 28.66 -8.52
N ARG A 247 -12.08 28.56 -9.81
CA ARG A 247 -12.60 29.44 -10.88
C ARG A 247 -14.11 29.28 -11.15
N SER A 248 -14.64 28.06 -11.06
CA SER A 248 -16.06 27.77 -11.36
C SER A 248 -17.04 28.40 -10.36
N LEU A 249 -16.67 28.48 -9.08
CA LEU A 249 -17.49 29.11 -8.04
C LEU A 249 -17.66 30.63 -8.24
N PHE A 250 -16.73 31.28 -8.96
CA PHE A 250 -16.78 32.73 -9.25
C PHE A 250 -17.33 33.06 -10.66
N GLY A 251 -17.59 32.06 -11.50
CA GLY A 251 -17.99 32.25 -12.91
C GLY A 251 -19.49 32.44 -13.18
N ARG A 252 -20.38 32.35 -12.17
CA ARG A 252 -21.83 32.64 -12.36
C ARG A 252 -22.17 34.10 -12.07
N GLY A 253 -21.48 35.01 -12.76
CA GLY A 253 -21.84 36.42 -12.84
C GLY A 253 -22.89 36.66 -13.92
N THR A 254 -24.15 36.77 -13.50
CA THR A 254 -25.21 37.59 -14.11
C THR A 254 -25.19 37.81 -15.63
N THR A 255 -26.07 37.12 -16.36
CA THR A 255 -26.59 37.64 -17.65
C THR A 255 -27.24 39.01 -17.42
N PRO A 256 -26.81 40.10 -18.07
CA PRO A 256 -27.54 41.36 -18.02
C PRO A 256 -28.84 41.18 -18.79
N ARG A 257 -29.99 41.37 -18.12
CA ARG A 257 -31.28 41.54 -18.80
C ARG A 257 -31.14 42.78 -19.69
N ARG A 258 -31.10 42.56 -21.00
CA ARG A 258 -31.32 43.62 -21.98
C ARG A 258 -32.78 44.06 -21.85
N TRP A 259 -32.93 45.39 -21.78
CA TRP A 259 -34.18 46.16 -21.71
C TRP A 259 -35.21 45.71 -22.73
#